data_AF-A0A916MH44-F1
#
_entry.id   AF-A0A916MH44-F1
#
_cell.length_a   1.000
_cell.length_b   1.000
_cell.length_c   1.000
_cell.angle_alpha   90.00
_cell.angle_beta   90.00
_cell.angle_gamma   90.00
#
_symmetry.space_group_name_H-M   'P 1'
#
loop_
_entity.id
_entity.type
_entity.pdbx_description
1 polymer ?
#
loop_
_entity_poly.entity_id
_entity_poly.type
_entity_poly.pdbx_seq_one_letter_code
_entity_poly.pdbx_strand_id
1 'polypeptide(L)'
;MQSPKRSDTLSRPLWVALIACGIALAGWIGLWGAAEDAPLYGLIGVSLPLPVRLGWNLLCALSFTLIGAGALRSGRRALRLIAPAVTGYALVNALILLLFSRAEYDQGRMFFQVALSLLVLIPLWWVALRKGWMQPR
;
A
#
# COMPACT_ATOMS: atom_id res chain seq x y z
N MET A 1 -4.35 -38.28 27.70
CA MET A 1 -4.82 -37.63 26.46
C MET A 1 -4.00 -36.38 26.21
N GLN A 2 -2.98 -36.47 25.35
CA GLN A 2 -2.24 -35.28 24.90
C GLN A 2 -3.07 -34.60 23.82
N SER A 3 -3.52 -33.37 24.11
CA SER A 3 -4.15 -32.51 23.11
C SER A 3 -3.20 -32.41 21.91
N PRO A 4 -3.67 -32.69 20.68
CA PRO A 4 -2.81 -32.65 19.50
C PRO A 4 -2.14 -31.28 19.45
N LYS A 5 -0.80 -31.27 19.45
CA LYS A 5 0.01 -30.08 19.10
C LYS A 5 -0.47 -29.67 17.71
N ARG A 6 -1.42 -28.73 17.67
CA ARG A 6 -1.83 -28.04 16.45
C ARG A 6 -0.53 -27.49 15.91
N SER A 7 -0.03 -28.09 14.83
CA SER A 7 1.12 -27.59 14.11
C SER A 7 0.66 -26.24 13.57
N ASP A 8 0.86 -25.21 14.38
CA ASP A 8 0.67 -23.81 14.06
C ASP A 8 1.78 -23.37 13.09
N THR A 9 2.04 -24.19 12.07
CA THR A 9 2.36 -23.72 10.72
C THR A 9 1.12 -23.01 10.16
N LEU A 10 0.66 -22.00 10.92
CA LEU A 10 -0.08 -20.85 10.44
C LEU A 10 0.78 -20.29 9.31
N SER A 11 0.52 -20.80 8.10
CA SER A 11 1.20 -20.42 6.87
C SER A 11 1.27 -18.91 6.87
N ARG A 12 2.49 -18.39 7.05
CA ARG A 12 2.74 -16.95 6.97
C ARG A 12 2.16 -16.54 5.62
N PRO A 13 1.18 -15.63 5.57
CA PRO A 13 0.60 -15.25 4.30
C PRO A 13 1.63 -14.40 3.58
N LEU A 14 2.58 -15.07 2.93
CA LEU A 14 3.73 -14.47 2.25
C LEU A 14 3.23 -13.48 1.19
N TRP A 15 2.09 -13.77 0.59
CA TRP A 15 1.35 -12.86 -0.30
C TRP A 15 1.03 -11.49 0.34
N VAL A 16 0.76 -11.41 1.65
CA VAL A 16 0.50 -10.12 2.34
C VAL A 16 1.77 -9.29 2.42
N ALA A 17 2.92 -9.93 2.69
CA ALA A 17 4.21 -9.25 2.66
C ALA A 17 4.57 -8.84 1.22
N LEU A 18 4.28 -9.68 0.23
CA LEU A 18 4.47 -9.36 -1.19
C LEU A 18 3.64 -8.16 -1.64
N ILE A 19 2.40 -8.01 -1.17
CA ILE A 19 1.59 -6.81 -1.45
C ILE A 19 2.28 -5.56 -0.91
N ALA A 20 2.74 -5.58 0.35
CA ALA A 20 3.46 -4.44 0.92
C ALA A 20 4.74 -4.13 0.12
N CYS A 21 5.52 -5.15 -0.25
CA CYS A 21 6.70 -4.98 -1.09
C CYS A 21 6.35 -4.45 -2.49
N GLY A 22 5.25 -4.90 -3.10
CA GLY A 22 4.78 -4.41 -4.39
C GLY A 22 4.37 -2.94 -4.36
N ILE A 23 3.66 -2.51 -3.31
CA ILE A 23 3.31 -1.10 -3.10
C ILE A 23 4.58 -0.28 -2.87
N ALA A 24 5.54 -0.79 -2.09
CA ALA A 24 6.83 -0.13 -1.88
C ALA A 24 7.58 0.07 -3.21
N LEU A 25 7.66 -0.97 -4.03
CA LEU A 25 8.30 -0.93 -5.35
C LEU A 25 7.61 0.09 -6.27
N ALA A 26 6.28 0.09 -6.32
CA ALA A 26 5.53 1.09 -7.08
C ALA A 26 5.82 2.52 -6.61
N GLY A 27 5.96 2.74 -5.29
CA GLY A 27 6.37 4.02 -4.72
C GLY A 27 7.78 4.44 -5.15
N TRP A 28 8.74 3.52 -5.16
CA TRP A 28 10.11 3.78 -5.64
C TRP A 28 10.15 4.11 -7.13
N ILE A 29 9.42 3.37 -7.97
CA ILE A 29 9.30 3.65 -9.41
C ILE A 29 8.66 5.03 -9.62
N GLY A 30 7.59 5.35 -8.88
CA GLY A 30 6.94 6.65 -8.95
C GLY A 30 7.84 7.81 -8.48
N LEU A 31 8.69 7.58 -7.49
CA LEU A 31 9.68 8.56 -7.04
C LEU A 31 10.73 8.82 -8.11
N TRP A 32 11.28 7.75 -8.70
CA TRP A 32 12.28 7.84 -9.75
C TRP A 32 11.73 8.56 -10.99
N GLY A 33 10.57 8.14 -11.49
CA GLY A 33 9.92 8.79 -12.63
C GLY A 33 9.61 10.27 -12.36
N ALA A 34 9.15 10.62 -11.15
CA ALA A 34 8.90 12.02 -10.80
C ALA A 34 10.18 12.86 -10.70
N ALA A 35 11.32 12.26 -10.40
CA ALA A 35 12.61 12.94 -10.38
C ALA A 35 13.17 13.14 -11.80
N GLU A 36 13.03 12.13 -12.68
CA GLU A 36 13.42 12.23 -14.09
C GLU A 36 12.56 13.25 -14.85
N ASP A 37 11.25 13.25 -14.60
CA ASP A 37 10.30 14.16 -15.23
C ASP A 37 10.28 15.56 -14.61
N ALA A 38 11.02 15.79 -13.53
CA ALA A 38 11.04 17.07 -12.81
C ALA A 38 11.27 18.30 -13.73
N PRO A 39 12.17 18.27 -14.73
CA PRO A 39 12.37 19.39 -15.65
C PRO A 39 11.15 19.68 -16.54
N LEU A 40 10.35 18.65 -16.84
CA LEU A 40 9.18 18.77 -17.71
C LEU A 40 7.99 19.38 -16.97
N TYR A 41 7.89 19.24 -15.65
CA TYR A 41 6.73 19.68 -14.88
C TYR A 41 6.46 21.18 -14.89
N GLY A 42 7.47 22.01 -15.14
CA GLY A 42 7.29 23.45 -15.37
C GLY A 42 6.54 23.78 -16.67
N LEU A 43 6.54 22.85 -17.65
CA LEU A 43 5.97 23.05 -18.98
C LEU A 43 4.52 22.54 -19.11
N ILE A 44 4.17 21.47 -18.39
CA ILE A 44 2.92 20.71 -18.58
C ILE A 44 1.79 21.13 -17.62
N GLY A 45 1.99 22.15 -16.78
CA GLY A 45 0.93 22.66 -15.90
C GLY A 45 0.39 21.58 -14.94
N VAL A 46 1.29 20.80 -14.33
CA VAL A 46 0.94 19.62 -13.55
C VAL A 46 0.11 20.00 -12.31
N SER A 47 -0.99 19.28 -12.08
CA SER A 47 -1.94 19.55 -10.99
C SER A 47 -1.34 19.41 -9.59
N LEU A 48 -0.29 18.59 -9.44
CA LEU A 48 0.36 18.32 -8.15
C LEU A 48 1.76 18.94 -8.13
N PRO A 49 2.09 19.81 -7.16
CA PRO A 49 3.44 20.36 -7.01
C PRO A 49 4.49 19.24 -6.87
N LEU A 50 5.63 19.39 -7.53
CA LEU A 50 6.72 18.41 -7.51
C LEU A 50 7.14 18.00 -6.08
N PRO A 51 7.33 18.92 -5.11
CA PRO A 51 7.70 18.54 -3.74
C PRO A 51 6.67 17.62 -3.08
N VAL A 52 5.38 17.84 -3.32
CA VAL A 52 4.29 17.02 -2.78
C VAL A 52 4.34 15.62 -3.41
N ARG A 53 4.55 15.55 -4.72
CA ARG A 53 4.63 14.28 -5.46
C ARG A 53 5.83 13.42 -5.01
N LEU A 54 7.01 14.03 -4.92
CA LEU A 54 8.22 13.36 -4.43
C LEU A 54 8.07 12.95 -2.97
N GLY A 55 7.62 13.87 -2.11
CA GLY A 55 7.42 13.61 -0.69
C GLY A 55 6.44 12.48 -0.43
N TRP A 56 5.32 12.45 -1.15
CA TRP A 56 4.31 11.39 -1.04
C TRP A 56 4.84 10.03 -1.50
N ASN A 57 5.47 9.96 -2.67
CA ASN A 57 6.06 8.72 -3.18
C ASN A 57 7.15 8.19 -2.26
N LEU A 58 8.05 9.06 -1.76
CA LEU A 58 9.10 8.69 -0.83
C LEU A 58 8.53 8.16 0.49
N LEU A 59 7.55 8.86 1.07
CA LEU A 59 6.89 8.44 2.31
C LEU A 59 6.25 7.06 2.17
N CYS A 60 5.53 6.83 1.06
CA CYS A 60 4.90 5.55 0.77
C CYS A 60 5.94 4.45 0.58
N ALA A 61 6.96 4.70 -0.24
CA ALA A 61 8.02 3.75 -0.55
C ALA A 61 8.75 3.30 0.73
N LEU A 62 9.15 4.25 1.59
CA LEU A 62 9.82 3.96 2.85
C LEU A 62 8.90 3.19 3.81
N SER A 63 7.67 3.67 4.02
CA SER A 63 6.72 3.06 4.95
C SER A 63 6.43 1.60 4.57
N PHE A 64 6.13 1.33 3.30
CA PHE A 64 5.84 -0.02 2.83
C PHE A 64 7.08 -0.90 2.72
N THR A 65 8.27 -0.33 2.46
CA THR A 65 9.54 -1.09 2.52
C THR A 65 9.79 -1.60 3.94
N LEU A 66 9.64 -0.74 4.95
CA LEU A 66 9.85 -1.11 6.36
C LEU A 66 8.80 -2.14 6.83
N ILE A 67 7.53 -1.91 6.52
CA ILE A 67 6.44 -2.83 6.86
C ILE A 67 6.64 -4.18 6.15
N GLY A 68 6.94 -4.17 4.85
CA GLY A 68 7.19 -5.37 4.05
C GLY A 68 8.39 -6.18 4.55
N ALA A 69 9.54 -5.53 4.78
CA ALA A 69 10.72 -6.18 5.34
C ALA A 69 10.46 -6.75 6.74
N GLY A 70 9.74 -6.00 7.60
CA GLY A 70 9.32 -6.47 8.92
C GLY A 70 8.38 -7.68 8.86
N ALA A 71 7.47 -7.71 7.89
CA ALA A 71 6.56 -8.82 7.67
C ALA A 71 7.28 -10.07 7.14
N LEU A 72 8.25 -9.92 6.24
CA LEU A 72 9.11 -11.02 5.76
C LEU A 72 9.93 -11.63 6.91
N ARG A 73 10.43 -10.79 7.82
CA ARG A 73 11.13 -11.23 9.05
C ARG A 73 10.21 -11.77 10.14
N SER A 74 8.95 -12.05 9.84
CA SER A 74 7.96 -12.68 10.75
C SER A 74 7.49 -11.79 11.91
N GLY A 75 7.61 -10.46 11.78
CA GLY A 75 7.06 -9.54 12.75
C GLY A 75 5.54 -9.60 12.73
N ARG A 76 4.91 -10.30 13.69
CA ARG A 76 3.45 -10.26 13.88
C ARG A 76 2.94 -8.82 14.00
N ARG A 77 3.73 -7.93 14.60
CA ARG A 77 3.45 -6.49 14.67
C ARG A 77 3.42 -5.84 13.28
N ALA A 78 4.35 -6.18 12.39
CA ALA A 78 4.34 -5.66 11.02
C ALA A 78 3.11 -6.14 10.24
N LEU A 79 2.73 -7.41 10.38
CA LEU A 79 1.51 -7.95 9.75
C LEU A 79 0.22 -7.23 10.22
N ARG A 80 0.17 -6.81 11.49
CA ARG A 80 -0.93 -5.99 12.04
C ARG A 80 -1.02 -4.62 11.39
N LEU A 81 0.11 -4.06 10.96
CA LEU A 81 0.17 -2.72 10.37
C LEU A 81 -0.14 -2.71 8.88
N ILE A 82 -0.01 -3.84 8.17
CA ILE A 82 -0.25 -3.87 6.72
C ILE A 82 -1.68 -3.50 6.36
N ALA A 83 -2.69 -4.13 6.97
CA ALA A 83 -4.10 -3.83 6.69
C ALA A 83 -4.46 -2.35 6.88
N PRO A 84 -4.19 -1.70 8.04
CA PRO A 84 -4.47 -0.28 8.20
C PRO A 84 -3.59 0.60 7.31
N ALA A 85 -2.31 0.26 7.09
CA ALA A 85 -1.43 1.05 6.23
C ALA A 85 -1.90 1.04 4.76
N VAL A 86 -2.24 -0.13 4.22
CA VAL A 86 -2.78 -0.25 2.85
C VAL A 86 -4.13 0.48 2.74
N THR A 87 -4.96 0.42 3.78
CA THR A 87 -6.25 1.15 3.81
C THR A 87 -6.03 2.66 3.79
N GLY A 88 -5.14 3.16 4.65
CA GLY A 88 -4.79 4.58 4.69
C GLY A 88 -4.19 5.06 3.37
N TYR A 89 -3.29 4.27 2.78
CA TYR A 89 -2.75 4.53 1.45
C TYR A 89 -3.85 4.62 0.40
N ALA A 90 -4.75 3.63 0.32
CA ALA A 90 -5.84 3.63 -0.65
C ALA A 90 -6.77 4.83 -0.49
N LEU A 91 -7.14 5.19 0.75
CA LEU A 91 -7.99 6.34 1.03
C LEU A 91 -7.33 7.66 0.65
N VAL A 92 -6.07 7.88 1.05
CA VAL A 92 -5.37 9.12 0.72
C VAL A 92 -5.14 9.22 -0.80
N ASN A 93 -4.82 8.12 -1.46
CA ASN A 93 -4.64 8.12 -2.92
C ASN A 93 -5.96 8.43 -3.65
N ALA A 94 -7.08 7.88 -3.17
CA ALA A 94 -8.41 8.21 -3.67
C ALA A 94 -8.78 9.69 -3.43
N LEU A 95 -8.44 10.25 -2.27
CA LEU A 95 -8.65 11.67 -1.97
C LEU A 95 -7.79 12.58 -2.86
N ILE A 96 -6.52 12.23 -3.08
CA ILE A 96 -5.63 12.97 -4.00
C ILE A 96 -6.22 12.91 -5.41
N LEU A 97 -6.63 11.75 -5.89
CA LEU A 97 -7.29 11.66 -7.20
C LEU A 97 -8.56 12.50 -7.27
N LEU A 98 -9.41 12.47 -6.24
CA LEU A 98 -10.64 13.25 -6.22
C LEU A 98 -10.39 14.76 -6.23
N LEU A 99 -9.36 15.23 -5.53
CA LEU A 99 -8.99 16.65 -5.50
C LEU A 99 -8.31 17.14 -6.78
N PHE A 100 -7.60 16.26 -7.49
CA PHE A 100 -6.74 16.64 -8.62
C PHE A 100 -7.17 16.08 -9.98
N SER A 101 -8.24 15.27 -10.06
CA SER A 101 -8.83 14.81 -11.32
C SER A 101 -9.59 15.96 -11.99
N ARG A 102 -8.92 16.64 -12.91
CA ARG A 102 -9.53 17.72 -13.72
C ARG A 102 -9.86 17.27 -15.15
N ALA A 103 -9.47 16.06 -15.56
CA ALA A 103 -9.66 15.55 -16.91
C ALA A 103 -10.46 14.23 -16.94
N GLU A 104 -11.23 14.00 -18.02
CA GLU A 104 -12.00 12.75 -18.25
C GLU A 104 -11.10 11.50 -18.24
N TYR A 105 -9.83 11.64 -18.65
CA TYR A 105 -8.83 10.58 -18.58
C TYR A 105 -8.55 10.10 -17.14
N ASP A 106 -8.71 10.99 -16.14
CA ASP A 106 -8.51 10.63 -14.73
C ASP A 106 -9.69 9.84 -14.16
N GLN A 107 -10.90 9.92 -14.75
CA GLN A 107 -12.07 9.21 -14.24
C GLN A 107 -11.92 7.68 -14.40
N GLY A 108 -11.47 7.21 -15.57
CA GLY A 108 -11.24 5.77 -15.79
C GLY A 108 -10.14 5.21 -14.87
N ARG A 109 -9.09 6.01 -14.65
CA ARG A 109 -8.01 5.68 -13.72
C ARG A 109 -8.48 5.63 -12.26
N MET A 110 -9.39 6.52 -11.87
CA MET A 110 -10.00 6.51 -10.54
C MET A 110 -10.79 5.23 -10.29
N PHE A 111 -11.68 4.85 -11.22
CA PHE A 111 -12.43 3.58 -11.11
C PHE A 111 -11.50 2.37 -11.03
N PHE A 112 -10.46 2.31 -11.87
CA PHE A 112 -9.48 1.23 -11.83
C PHE A 112 -8.74 1.17 -10.48
N GLN A 113 -8.28 2.30 -9.95
CA GLN A 113 -7.59 2.33 -8.66
C GLN A 113 -8.51 1.94 -7.49
N VAL A 114 -9.77 2.36 -7.50
CA VAL A 114 -10.75 1.96 -6.48
C VAL A 114 -11.00 0.46 -6.56
N ALA A 115 -11.25 -0.08 -7.77
CA ALA A 115 -11.48 -1.52 -7.96
C ALA A 115 -10.26 -2.36 -7.52
N LEU A 116 -9.06 -1.96 -7.92
CA LEU A 116 -7.82 -2.62 -7.53
C LEU A 116 -7.60 -2.54 -6.01
N SER A 117 -7.88 -1.39 -5.40
CA SER A 117 -7.79 -1.22 -3.94
C SER A 117 -8.75 -2.14 -3.21
N LEU A 118 -10.00 -2.26 -3.66
CA LEU A 118 -10.98 -3.18 -3.07
C LEU A 118 -10.55 -4.64 -3.22
N LEU A 119 -10.06 -5.01 -4.41
CA LEU A 119 -9.57 -6.36 -4.70
C LEU A 119 -8.39 -6.77 -3.80
N VAL A 120 -7.58 -5.80 -3.36
CA VAL A 120 -6.47 -6.01 -2.41
C VAL A 120 -6.96 -5.95 -0.96
N LEU A 121 -7.80 -4.97 -0.60
CA LEU A 121 -8.22 -4.72 0.78
C LEU A 121 -9.15 -5.78 1.33
N ILE A 122 -10.11 -6.28 0.54
CA ILE A 122 -11.07 -7.30 0.98
C ILE A 122 -10.35 -8.57 1.50
N PRO A 123 -9.48 -9.24 0.71
CA PRO A 123 -8.79 -10.43 1.19
C PRO A 123 -7.82 -10.12 2.34
N LEU A 124 -7.19 -8.94 2.33
CA LEU A 124 -6.27 -8.51 3.38
C LEU A 124 -6.97 -8.38 4.73
N TRP A 125 -8.11 -7.70 4.76
CA TRP A 125 -8.93 -7.54 5.97
C TRP A 125 -9.56 -8.85 6.41
N TRP A 126 -10.04 -9.67 5.47
CA TRP A 126 -10.54 -11.01 5.79
C TRP A 126 -9.51 -11.85 6.54
N VAL A 127 -8.25 -11.86 6.07
CA VAL A 127 -7.17 -12.58 6.76
C VAL A 127 -6.79 -11.92 8.08
N ALA A 128 -6.71 -10.60 8.15
CA ALA A 128 -6.40 -9.89 9.39
C ALA A 128 -7.40 -10.21 10.52
N LEU A 129 -8.70 -10.27 10.18
CA LEU A 129 -9.78 -10.63 11.10
C LEU A 129 -9.74 -12.13 11.46
N ARG A 130 -9.68 -13.03 10.45
CA ARG A 130 -9.64 -14.49 10.66
C ARG A 130 -8.46 -14.96 11.49
N LYS A 131 -7.29 -14.32 11.33
CA LYS A 131 -6.05 -14.70 12.04
C LYS A 131 -5.92 -13.98 13.39
N GLY A 132 -6.92 -13.19 13.80
CA GLY A 132 -6.92 -12.49 15.09
C GLY A 132 -5.76 -11.51 15.23
N TRP A 133 -5.24 -10.97 14.12
CA TRP A 133 -4.11 -10.05 14.18
C TRP A 133 -4.46 -8.80 14.97
N MET A 134 -5.71 -8.37 14.92
CA MET A 134 -6.18 -7.13 15.55
C MET A 134 -6.47 -7.25 17.05
N GLN A 135 -6.41 -8.45 17.63
CA GLN A 135 -6.68 -8.63 19.05
C GLN A 135 -5.47 -8.17 19.90
N PRO A 136 -5.68 -7.26 20.88
CA PRO A 136 -4.66 -6.97 21.88
C PRO A 136 -4.37 -8.26 22.65
N ARG A 137 -3.09 -8.59 22.79
CA ARG A 137 -2.64 -9.69 23.63
C ARG A 137 -2.32 -9.14 25.00
#